data_AF-A0A7S8MV98-F1
#
_entry.id   AF-A0A7S8MV98-F1
#
_cell.length_a   1.000
_cell.length_b   1.000
_cell.length_c   1.000
_cell.angle_alpha   90.00
_cell.angle_beta   90.00
_cell.angle_gamma   90.00
#
_symmetry.space_group_name_H-M   'P 1'
#
loop_
_entity.id
_entity.type
_entity.pdbx_description
1 polymer ?
#
loop_
_entity_poly.entity_id
_entity_poly.type
_entity_poly.pdbx_seq_one_letter_code
_entity_poly.pdbx_strand_id
1 'polypeptide(L)'
;MIVMLGVTVVGCAATTPSEQDAAVSSETDSGTVQSSESDAASSDQDAASSFVTVSGTGRYAIGVDLPYGGYQLHGEPDEQPAGCTWAILDADGGVSFENQGSYAFLTDVPEMVTFETTGCPDWEQFE
;
A
#
# COMPACT_ATOMS: atom_id res chain seq x y z
N MET A 1 -60.43 41.05 -22.11
CA MET A 1 -60.72 39.78 -21.42
C MET A 1 -59.39 39.24 -20.92
N ILE A 2 -59.16 39.27 -19.60
CA ILE A 2 -57.94 38.74 -18.97
C ILE A 2 -58.15 37.24 -18.76
N VAL A 3 -57.16 36.43 -19.11
CA VAL A 3 -56.86 35.19 -18.36
C VAL A 3 -55.34 35.07 -18.23
N MET A 4 -54.90 35.01 -16.98
CA MET A 4 -53.52 34.82 -16.53
C MET A 4 -53.18 33.31 -16.42
N LEU A 5 -51.94 33.05 -15.97
CA LEU A 5 -51.34 31.81 -15.42
C LEU A 5 -50.53 30.99 -16.45
N GLY A 6 -49.30 30.56 -16.16
CA GLY A 6 -48.64 30.49 -14.86
C GLY A 6 -47.13 30.29 -14.97
N VAL A 7 -46.48 30.63 -13.85
CA VAL A 7 -45.05 30.63 -13.55
C VAL A 7 -44.66 29.28 -12.93
N THR A 8 -43.51 28.72 -13.31
CA THR A 8 -42.68 27.93 -12.40
C THR A 8 -41.20 28.30 -12.59
N VAL A 9 -40.52 28.54 -11.47
CA VAL A 9 -39.13 28.98 -11.33
C VAL A 9 -38.37 27.91 -10.55
N VAL A 10 -37.03 27.99 -10.66
CA VAL A 10 -36.00 27.57 -9.69
C VAL A 10 -35.47 26.14 -9.93
N GLY A 11 -34.17 25.88 -10.08
CA GLY A 11 -33.03 26.71 -9.66
C GLY A 11 -31.68 26.36 -10.30
N CYS A 12 -30.81 27.37 -10.18
CA CYS A 12 -29.40 27.49 -10.53
C CYS A 12 -28.50 26.70 -9.53
N ALA A 13 -27.18 26.60 -9.63
CA ALA A 13 -26.15 27.35 -10.35
C ALA A 13 -24.85 26.51 -10.42
N ALA A 14 -23.98 26.84 -11.38
CA ALA A 14 -22.56 26.50 -11.38
C ALA A 14 -21.72 27.78 -11.13
N THR A 15 -20.49 27.55 -10.64
CA THR A 15 -19.26 28.38 -10.81
C THR A 15 -18.78 29.27 -9.64
N THR A 16 -17.47 29.10 -9.37
CA THR A 16 -16.40 29.70 -8.51
C THR A 16 -16.25 31.25 -8.60
N PRO A 17 -15.35 32.02 -7.86
CA PRO A 17 -13.97 31.71 -7.35
C PRO A 17 -13.41 32.48 -6.07
N SER A 18 -12.11 32.24 -5.78
CA SER A 18 -11.04 33.14 -5.22
C SER A 18 -10.77 33.39 -3.70
N GLU A 19 -9.48 33.23 -3.36
CA GLU A 19 -8.59 33.68 -2.24
C GLU A 19 -9.04 34.73 -1.20
N GLN A 20 -8.79 34.46 0.11
CA GLN A 20 -7.89 35.26 1.00
C GLN A 20 -7.84 34.79 2.48
N ASP A 21 -6.61 34.75 3.01
CA ASP A 21 -6.09 35.03 4.36
C ASP A 21 -6.51 34.29 5.65
N ALA A 22 -5.54 34.30 6.57
CA ALA A 22 -5.35 33.46 7.75
C ALA A 22 -6.26 33.76 8.95
N ALA A 23 -6.53 32.73 9.77
CA ALA A 23 -6.45 32.83 11.24
C ALA A 23 -6.45 31.44 11.90
N VAL A 24 -5.52 31.29 12.84
CA VAL A 24 -5.31 30.19 13.77
C VAL A 24 -6.54 29.92 14.65
N SER A 25 -6.86 28.64 14.91
CA SER A 25 -7.11 28.12 16.27
C SER A 25 -7.13 26.60 16.26
N SER A 26 -6.36 26.08 17.20
CA SER A 26 -6.15 24.71 17.63
C SER A 26 -7.40 24.07 18.22
N GLU A 27 -7.69 22.82 17.83
CA GLU A 27 -8.35 21.84 18.71
C GLU A 27 -7.72 20.46 18.51
N THR A 28 -7.38 19.85 19.65
CA THR A 28 -6.84 18.51 19.84
C THR A 28 -7.99 17.51 19.84
N ASP A 29 -7.91 16.46 19.02
CA ASP A 29 -8.66 15.21 19.21
C ASP A 29 -7.80 14.07 18.62
N SER A 30 -7.01 13.39 19.44
CA SER A 30 -7.35 12.15 20.18
C SER A 30 -7.68 10.96 19.28
N GLY A 31 -6.70 10.05 19.17
CA GLY A 31 -6.90 8.63 18.79
C GLY A 31 -7.08 8.40 17.30
N THR A 32 -6.20 7.70 16.61
CA THR A 32 -5.95 6.28 16.87
C THR A 32 -4.67 5.92 16.17
N VAL A 33 -3.69 5.43 16.94
CA VAL A 33 -2.63 4.59 16.40
C VAL A 33 -3.29 3.39 15.76
N GLN A 34 -3.43 3.37 14.44
CA GLN A 34 -3.70 2.10 13.76
C GLN A 34 -2.36 1.42 13.56
N SER A 35 -1.84 0.90 14.67
CA SER A 35 -0.96 -0.24 14.65
C SER A 35 -1.75 -1.35 13.98
N SER A 36 -1.50 -1.57 12.70
CA SER A 36 -1.86 -2.84 12.07
C SER A 36 -0.91 -3.86 12.69
N GLU A 37 -1.40 -4.47 13.77
CA GLU A 37 -0.74 -5.58 14.44
C GLU A 37 -0.60 -6.71 13.42
N SER A 38 0.66 -7.09 13.17
CA SER A 38 1.02 -8.24 12.38
C SER A 38 0.45 -9.50 13.05
N ASP A 39 -0.52 -10.14 12.42
CA ASP A 39 -0.86 -11.51 12.73
C ASP A 39 0.32 -12.39 12.29
N ALA A 40 1.19 -12.68 13.26
CA ALA A 40 2.26 -13.64 13.16
C ALA A 40 1.67 -15.04 12.88
N ALA A 41 1.70 -15.45 11.61
CA ALA A 41 1.51 -16.85 11.26
C ALA A 41 2.79 -17.62 11.65
N SER A 42 2.77 -18.22 12.84
CA SER A 42 3.68 -19.33 13.16
C SER A 42 3.29 -20.54 12.32
N SER A 43 4.24 -21.15 11.61
CA SER A 43 4.18 -22.58 11.27
C SER A 43 5.59 -23.11 11.02
N ASP A 44 6.00 -23.94 11.97
CA ASP A 44 6.87 -25.11 11.95
C ASP A 44 8.01 -25.26 10.92
N GLN A 45 9.18 -25.53 11.51
CA GLN A 45 10.36 -26.09 10.87
C GLN A 45 10.06 -27.48 10.30
N ASP A 46 10.09 -27.63 8.99
CA ASP A 46 10.43 -28.91 8.36
C ASP A 46 11.20 -28.63 7.05
N ALA A 47 12.46 -29.06 7.04
CA ALA A 47 13.40 -28.87 5.94
C ALA A 47 13.04 -29.77 4.76
N ALA A 48 12.16 -29.27 3.90
CA ALA A 48 12.06 -29.61 2.49
C ALA A 48 11.86 -28.28 1.76
N SER A 49 12.59 -28.00 0.68
CA SER A 49 12.49 -26.75 -0.10
C SER A 49 11.03 -26.40 -0.38
N SER A 50 10.45 -25.60 0.50
CA SER A 50 9.04 -25.25 0.52
C SER A 50 9.01 -23.80 0.09
N PHE A 51 8.65 -23.63 -1.18
CA PHE A 51 8.34 -22.35 -1.80
C PHE A 51 7.51 -21.52 -0.80
N VAL A 52 8.04 -20.38 -0.36
CA VAL A 52 7.35 -19.53 0.63
C VAL A 52 6.34 -18.67 -0.12
N THR A 53 5.07 -18.79 0.24
CA THR A 53 4.02 -17.85 -0.15
C THR A 53 3.77 -16.89 1.00
N VAL A 54 3.81 -15.59 0.72
CA VAL A 54 3.51 -14.52 1.69
C VAL A 54 2.36 -13.66 1.18
N SER A 55 1.59 -13.11 2.11
CA SER A 55 0.49 -12.21 1.79
C SER A 55 0.93 -11.04 0.92
N GLY A 56 0.04 -10.60 0.04
CA GLY A 56 0.38 -9.60 -0.96
C GLY A 56 0.63 -8.20 -0.42
N THR A 57 -0.06 -7.81 0.66
CA THR A 57 0.10 -6.50 1.31
C THR A 57 0.61 -6.69 2.72
N GLY A 58 1.70 -6.03 3.05
CA GLY A 58 2.26 -6.07 4.39
C GLY A 58 3.64 -5.46 4.48
N ARG A 59 4.25 -5.66 5.65
CA ARG A 59 5.57 -5.14 5.97
C ARG A 59 6.35 -6.26 6.65
N TYR A 60 7.46 -6.67 6.04
CA TYR A 60 8.16 -7.90 6.35
C TYR A 60 9.64 -7.63 6.59
N ALA A 61 10.17 -8.03 7.74
CA ALA A 61 11.59 -7.99 8.00
C ALA A 61 12.29 -9.13 7.24
N ILE A 62 13.20 -8.78 6.33
CA ILE A 62 13.93 -9.77 5.53
C ILE A 62 14.93 -10.50 6.44
N GLY A 63 15.01 -11.82 6.30
CA GLY A 63 15.75 -12.73 7.17
C GLY A 63 15.02 -13.12 8.46
N VAL A 64 13.88 -12.49 8.77
CA VAL A 64 13.06 -12.80 9.97
C VAL A 64 11.68 -13.29 9.56
N ASP A 65 10.89 -12.44 8.90
CA ASP A 65 9.54 -12.76 8.42
C ASP A 65 9.58 -13.41 7.03
N LEU A 66 10.59 -13.06 6.22
CA LEU A 66 10.81 -13.58 4.88
C LEU A 66 12.24 -14.05 4.71
N PRO A 67 12.50 -15.29 4.27
CA PRO A 67 13.85 -15.72 3.92
C PRO A 67 14.41 -14.90 2.73
N TYR A 68 15.74 -14.83 2.65
CA TYR A 68 16.41 -14.25 1.48
C TYR A 68 16.10 -15.09 0.23
N GLY A 69 15.87 -14.44 -0.91
CA GLY A 69 15.49 -15.12 -2.15
C GLY A 69 14.84 -14.20 -3.19
N GLY A 70 14.50 -14.75 -4.36
CA GLY A 70 13.68 -14.07 -5.36
C GLY A 70 12.20 -14.28 -5.06
N TYR A 71 11.38 -13.23 -5.20
CA TYR A 71 9.94 -13.27 -5.00
C TYR A 71 9.23 -12.74 -6.24
N GLN A 72 8.18 -13.43 -6.66
CA GLN A 72 7.33 -13.03 -7.77
C GLN A 72 5.88 -12.88 -7.30
N LEU A 73 5.12 -11.99 -7.93
CA LEU A 73 3.69 -11.91 -7.70
C LEU A 73 2.99 -13.20 -8.13
N HIS A 74 2.10 -13.71 -7.28
CA HIS A 74 1.29 -14.89 -7.53
C HIS A 74 0.46 -14.71 -8.79
N GLY A 75 0.39 -15.77 -9.59
CA GLY A 75 -0.27 -15.75 -10.90
C GLY A 75 0.59 -15.19 -12.04
N GLU A 76 1.86 -14.87 -11.77
CA GLU A 76 2.88 -14.52 -12.78
C GLU A 76 2.44 -13.41 -13.75
N PRO A 77 2.03 -12.23 -13.26
CA PRO A 77 1.59 -11.17 -14.15
C PRO A 77 2.78 -10.61 -14.97
N ASP A 78 2.56 -10.42 -16.28
CA ASP A 78 3.55 -9.83 -17.21
C ASP A 78 3.97 -8.40 -16.81
N GLU A 79 3.08 -7.68 -16.12
CA GLU A 79 3.28 -6.32 -15.64
C GLU A 79 2.83 -6.19 -14.18
N GLN A 80 3.35 -5.20 -13.46
CA GLN A 80 2.91 -4.92 -12.10
C GLN A 80 1.41 -4.52 -12.11
N PRO A 81 0.54 -5.20 -11.33
CA PRO A 81 -0.88 -4.88 -11.27
C PRO A 81 -1.13 -3.42 -10.85
N ALA A 82 -2.16 -2.79 -11.43
CA ALA A 82 -2.54 -1.44 -11.05
C ALA A 82 -2.90 -1.36 -9.56
N GLY A 83 -2.21 -0.49 -8.82
CA GLY A 83 -2.40 -0.33 -7.36
C GLY A 83 -1.53 -1.24 -6.50
N CYS A 84 -0.74 -2.14 -7.11
CA CYS A 84 0.34 -2.83 -6.41
C CYS A 84 1.57 -1.94 -6.39
N THR A 85 2.04 -1.60 -5.19
CA THR A 85 3.32 -0.91 -4.98
C THR A 85 4.16 -1.69 -3.98
N TRP A 86 5.46 -1.75 -4.21
CA TRP A 86 6.38 -2.37 -3.25
C TRP A 86 7.69 -1.62 -3.17
N ALA A 87 8.32 -1.69 -2.00
CA ALA A 87 9.62 -1.13 -1.71
C ALA A 87 10.43 -2.04 -0.79
N ILE A 88 11.75 -2.00 -0.94
CA ILE A 88 12.71 -2.51 0.03
C ILE A 88 13.29 -1.29 0.74
N LEU A 89 13.06 -1.22 2.05
CA LEU A 89 13.50 -0.15 2.91
C LEU A 89 14.80 -0.55 3.62
N ASP A 90 15.72 0.39 3.77
CA ASP A 90 16.89 0.26 4.63
C ASP A 90 16.53 0.30 6.12
N ALA A 91 17.54 0.11 6.98
CA ALA A 91 17.38 0.10 8.43
C ALA A 91 16.87 1.45 9.00
N ASP A 92 17.08 2.55 8.28
CA ASP A 92 16.61 3.89 8.64
C ASP A 92 15.19 4.17 8.07
N GLY A 93 14.63 3.22 7.31
CA GLY A 93 13.33 3.34 6.63
C GLY A 93 13.39 4.07 5.30
N GLY A 94 14.59 4.33 4.76
CA GLY A 94 14.79 4.91 3.43
C GLY A 94 14.57 3.89 2.32
N VAL A 95 14.02 4.33 1.19
CA VAL A 95 13.77 3.43 0.04
C VAL A 95 15.10 3.09 -0.65
N SER A 96 15.47 1.81 -0.63
CA SER A 96 16.63 1.29 -1.37
C SER A 96 16.24 0.84 -2.78
N PHE A 97 15.09 0.19 -2.91
CA PHE A 97 14.54 -0.29 -4.18
C PHE A 97 13.03 -0.19 -4.15
N GLU A 98 12.39 0.12 -5.27
CA GLU A 98 10.92 0.14 -5.36
C GLU A 98 10.42 -0.11 -6.79
N ASN A 99 9.24 -0.71 -6.89
CA ASN A 99 8.40 -0.74 -8.10
C ASN A 99 9.11 -1.16 -9.41
N GLN A 100 10.01 -2.16 -9.33
CA GLN A 100 10.74 -2.69 -10.48
C GLN A 100 9.98 -3.82 -11.23
N GLY A 101 8.65 -3.80 -11.19
CA GLY A 101 7.79 -4.78 -11.85
C GLY A 101 7.19 -5.84 -10.90
N SER A 102 6.98 -7.04 -11.43
CA SER A 102 6.35 -8.18 -10.73
C SER A 102 7.33 -9.07 -9.94
N TYR A 103 8.61 -8.69 -9.88
CA TYR A 103 9.67 -9.43 -9.20
C TYR A 103 10.39 -8.55 -8.17
N ALA A 104 10.76 -9.15 -7.04
CA ALA A 104 11.62 -8.55 -6.02
C ALA A 104 12.75 -9.51 -5.65
N PHE A 105 13.99 -9.03 -5.64
CA PHE A 105 15.17 -9.83 -5.30
C PHE A 105 15.68 -9.44 -3.92
N LEU A 106 15.51 -10.33 -2.95
CA LEU A 106 15.91 -10.16 -1.57
C LEU A 106 17.19 -10.95 -1.30
N THR A 107 18.15 -10.96 -2.23
CA THR A 107 19.34 -11.84 -2.17
C THR A 107 20.58 -11.16 -1.57
N ASP A 108 20.70 -9.83 -1.73
CA ASP A 108 21.92 -9.09 -1.38
C ASP A 108 21.58 -7.75 -0.72
N VAL A 109 20.60 -7.78 0.17
CA VAL A 109 20.18 -6.63 0.96
C VAL A 109 20.82 -6.73 2.34
N PRO A 110 21.34 -5.63 2.92
CA PRO A 110 21.96 -5.66 4.24
C PRO A 110 20.99 -6.19 5.30
N GLU A 111 21.50 -6.81 6.38
CA GLU A 111 20.66 -7.24 7.49
C GLU A 111 19.82 -6.07 8.02
N MET A 112 18.55 -6.33 8.39
CA MET A 112 17.58 -5.34 8.89
C MET A 112 16.89 -4.44 7.84
N VAL A 113 16.80 -4.90 6.59
CA VAL A 113 15.91 -4.27 5.60
C VAL A 113 14.47 -4.77 5.73
N THR A 114 13.52 -3.91 5.33
CA THR A 114 12.09 -4.21 5.35
C THR A 114 11.57 -4.31 3.92
N PHE A 115 10.88 -5.39 3.58
CA PHE A 115 10.06 -5.47 2.37
C PHE A 115 8.65 -4.96 2.69
N GLU A 116 8.25 -3.85 2.06
CA GLU A 116 6.92 -3.26 2.22
C GLU A 116 6.14 -3.37 0.91
N THR A 117 4.92 -3.88 0.99
CA THR A 117 4.05 -4.11 -0.17
C THR A 117 2.66 -3.57 0.14
N THR A 118 2.00 -2.99 -0.86
CA THR A 118 0.66 -2.41 -0.73
C THR A 118 -0.15 -2.68 -1.98
N GLY A 119 -1.35 -3.23 -1.82
CA GLY A 119 -2.28 -3.49 -2.93
C GLY A 119 -1.82 -4.58 -3.90
N CYS A 120 -0.79 -5.35 -3.54
CA CYS A 120 -0.29 -6.44 -4.36
C CYS A 120 -1.06 -7.74 -4.10
N PRO A 121 -1.16 -8.62 -5.11
CA PRO A 121 -1.41 -10.05 -4.91
C PRO A 121 -0.33 -10.69 -4.03
N ASP A 122 -0.61 -11.88 -3.52
CA ASP A 122 0.36 -12.68 -2.75
C ASP A 122 1.69 -12.83 -3.50
N TRP A 123 2.78 -12.98 -2.76
CA TRP A 123 4.11 -13.19 -3.33
C TRP A 123 4.55 -14.63 -3.11
N GLU A 124 5.26 -15.17 -4.07
CA GLU A 124 5.79 -16.52 -4.00
C GLU A 124 7.29 -16.52 -4.27
N GLN A 125 8.05 -17.19 -3.42
CA GLN A 125 9.51 -17.25 -3.53
C GLN A 125 9.93 -18.22 -4.62
N PHE A 126 10.71 -17.81 -5.62
CA PHE A 126 11.26 -18.69 -6.67
C PHE A 126 12.79 -18.88 -6.58
N GLU A 127 13.27 -19.98 -7.19
CA GLU A 127 14.70 -20.32 -7.33
C GLU A 127 15.31 -19.79 -8.64
#